data_AF-A0A0T1QIF0-F1
#
_entry.id   AF-A0A0T1QIF0-F1
#
_cell.length_a   1.000
_cell.length_b   1.000
_cell.length_c   1.000
_cell.angle_alpha   90.00
_cell.angle_beta   90.00
_cell.angle_gamma   90.00
#
_symmetry.space_group_name_H-M   'P 1'
#
loop_
_entity.id
_entity.type
_entity.pdbx_description
1 polymer ?
#
loop_
_entity_poly.entity_id
_entity_poly.type
_entity_poly.pdbx_seq_one_letter_code
_entity_poly.pdbx_strand_id
1 'polypeptide(L)'
;MVSRRLDDHDLSTATAMALFRAHLAFAGASVWSLAEYDFEDGFYGVGCPHCHLGVTIAIGVHGRYSAHRDRDRGDLRRRPLRQAEPSDLDGLAAWMHETARGLGFAQLAEGITWLFDRAECPECASTFVIGDQYAAENEPHHSSDGPVPAGGW
;
A
#
# COMPACT_ATOMS: atom_id res chain seq x y z
N MET A 1 -18.04 29.97 -15.76
CA MET A 1 -17.33 28.73 -15.34
C MET A 1 -17.76 28.45 -13.91
N VAL A 2 -18.79 27.61 -13.73
CA VAL A 2 -19.32 27.29 -12.40
C VAL A 2 -18.37 26.27 -11.77
N SER A 3 -17.50 26.73 -10.87
CA SER A 3 -16.83 25.83 -9.92
C SER A 3 -17.87 25.42 -8.90
N ARG A 4 -18.57 24.33 -9.19
CA ARG A 4 -19.44 23.67 -8.21
C ARG A 4 -18.48 22.99 -7.24
N ARG A 5 -18.28 23.57 -6.05
CA ARG A 5 -17.73 22.82 -4.92
C ARG A 5 -18.65 21.62 -4.75
N LEU A 6 -18.11 20.42 -4.95
CA LEU A 6 -18.77 19.23 -4.43
C LEU A 6 -18.79 19.46 -2.92
N ASP A 7 -19.98 19.63 -2.35
CA ASP A 7 -20.10 19.61 -0.89
C ASP A 7 -19.62 18.23 -0.44
N ASP A 8 -18.61 18.21 0.42
CA ASP A 8 -17.79 17.05 0.83
C ASP A 8 -18.59 15.92 1.50
N HIS A 9 -19.91 16.08 1.68
CA HIS A 9 -20.69 15.30 2.63
C HIS A 9 -21.50 14.12 2.07
N ASP A 10 -21.53 13.87 0.75
CA ASP A 10 -22.34 12.78 0.17
C ASP A 10 -21.65 12.01 -0.97
N LEU A 11 -20.33 11.99 -1.03
CA LEU A 11 -19.65 11.05 -1.93
C LEU A 11 -19.84 9.63 -1.40
N SER A 12 -20.38 8.73 -2.23
CA SER A 12 -20.38 7.31 -1.90
C SER A 12 -18.95 6.81 -1.70
N THR A 13 -18.76 5.82 -0.85
CA THR A 13 -17.44 5.18 -0.59
C THR A 13 -16.74 4.80 -1.90
N ALA A 14 -17.49 4.28 -2.87
CA ALA A 14 -16.96 3.90 -4.18
C ALA A 14 -16.42 5.12 -4.96
N THR A 15 -17.16 6.24 -4.97
CA THR A 15 -16.72 7.45 -5.67
C THR A 15 -15.53 8.09 -4.98
N ALA A 16 -15.53 8.20 -3.65
CA ALA A 16 -14.41 8.73 -2.90
C ALA A 16 -13.14 7.87 -3.08
N MET A 17 -13.27 6.54 -3.13
CA MET A 17 -12.14 5.64 -3.42
C MET A 17 -11.64 5.81 -4.86
N ALA A 18 -12.55 5.98 -5.82
CA ALA A 18 -12.16 6.27 -7.20
C ALA A 18 -11.40 7.61 -7.31
N LEU A 19 -11.81 8.64 -6.56
CA LEU A 19 -11.08 9.91 -6.49
C LEU A 19 -9.70 9.74 -5.86
N PHE A 20 -9.59 9.02 -4.74
CA PHE A 20 -8.31 8.71 -4.10
C PHE A 20 -7.34 8.04 -5.09
N ARG A 21 -7.79 6.98 -5.78
CA ARG A 21 -7.01 6.28 -6.81
C ARG A 21 -6.68 7.16 -8.01
N ALA A 22 -7.60 8.01 -8.46
CA ALA A 22 -7.35 8.95 -9.55
C ALA A 22 -6.27 9.96 -9.18
N HIS A 23 -6.30 10.52 -7.96
CA HIS A 23 -5.27 11.42 -7.49
C HIS A 23 -3.89 10.76 -7.48
N LEU A 24 -3.81 9.49 -7.03
CA LEU A 24 -2.57 8.70 -7.08
C LEU A 24 -2.06 8.49 -8.50
N ALA A 25 -2.95 8.14 -9.43
CA ALA A 25 -2.59 7.97 -10.83
C ALA A 25 -2.03 9.25 -11.45
N PHE A 26 -2.66 10.40 -11.18
CA PHE A 26 -2.17 11.71 -11.65
C PHE A 26 -0.84 12.13 -11.01
N ALA A 27 -0.56 11.68 -9.79
CA ALA A 27 0.71 11.90 -9.10
C ALA A 27 1.82 10.95 -9.58
N GLY A 28 1.53 10.01 -10.49
CA GLY A 28 2.50 9.01 -10.97
C GLY A 28 2.68 7.81 -10.04
N ALA A 29 1.91 7.71 -8.96
CA ALA A 29 1.93 6.60 -8.02
C ALA A 29 1.09 5.43 -8.56
N SER A 30 1.52 4.83 -9.68
CA SER A 30 0.73 3.87 -10.47
C SER A 30 0.36 2.61 -9.69
N VAL A 31 1.30 1.99 -8.97
CA VAL A 31 1.05 0.79 -8.14
C VAL A 31 -0.04 1.07 -7.13
N TRP A 32 0.11 2.19 -6.44
CA TRP A 32 -0.81 2.62 -5.41
C TRP A 32 -2.19 2.94 -5.99
N SER A 33 -2.26 3.56 -7.18
CA SER A 33 -3.55 3.80 -7.84
C SER A 33 -4.36 2.52 -8.16
N LEU A 34 -3.68 1.37 -8.26
CA LEU A 34 -4.29 0.08 -8.57
C LEU A 34 -4.43 -0.82 -7.34
N ALA A 35 -3.86 -0.45 -6.20
CA ALA A 35 -3.88 -1.26 -4.98
C ALA A 35 -5.30 -1.39 -4.43
N GLU A 36 -5.60 -2.56 -3.85
CA GLU A 36 -6.93 -2.87 -3.30
C GLU A 36 -7.21 -2.11 -2.00
N TYR A 37 -6.17 -1.78 -1.23
CA TYR A 37 -6.27 -1.09 0.07
C TYR A 37 -7.15 -1.81 1.10
N ASP A 38 -7.12 -3.14 1.10
CA ASP A 38 -7.75 -3.90 2.16
C ASP A 38 -6.85 -3.94 3.40
N PHE A 39 -7.30 -3.28 4.47
CA PHE A 39 -6.65 -3.30 5.79
C PHE A 39 -7.50 -4.05 6.84
N GLU A 40 -8.59 -4.69 6.42
CA GLU A 40 -9.39 -5.53 7.30
C GLU A 40 -8.73 -6.89 7.45
N ASP A 41 -8.35 -7.54 6.35
CA ASP A 41 -7.62 -8.82 6.36
C ASP A 41 -6.38 -8.83 5.45
N GLY A 42 -5.84 -7.64 5.17
CA GLY A 42 -4.76 -7.40 4.24
C GLY A 42 -3.50 -8.24 4.44
N PHE A 43 -3.05 -8.86 3.35
CA PHE A 43 -1.75 -9.51 3.24
C PHE A 43 -0.96 -8.95 2.06
N TYR A 44 0.28 -8.54 2.31
CA TYR A 44 1.22 -8.11 1.29
C TYR A 44 2.40 -9.08 1.22
N GLY A 45 2.72 -9.55 0.02
CA GLY A 45 3.94 -10.31 -0.24
C GLY A 45 5.02 -9.35 -0.74
N VAL A 46 6.16 -9.32 -0.08
CA VAL A 46 7.34 -8.54 -0.48
C VAL A 46 8.61 -9.35 -0.29
N GLY A 47 9.58 -9.20 -1.18
CA GLY A 47 10.93 -9.70 -1.00
C GLY A 47 11.71 -8.88 0.03
N CYS A 48 12.52 -9.54 0.85
CA CYS A 48 13.50 -8.81 1.66
C CYS A 48 14.59 -8.24 0.73
N PRO A 49 14.86 -6.92 0.74
CA PRO A 49 15.87 -6.32 -0.15
C PRO A 49 17.31 -6.75 0.17
N HIS A 50 17.54 -7.40 1.32
CA HIS A 50 18.87 -7.87 1.73
C HIS A 50 19.11 -9.35 1.44
N CYS A 51 18.20 -10.24 1.83
CA CYS A 51 18.37 -11.68 1.67
C CYS A 51 17.43 -12.33 0.65
N HIS A 52 16.57 -11.55 -0.01
CA HIS A 52 15.60 -11.98 -1.03
C HIS A 52 14.57 -13.01 -0.56
N LEU A 53 14.47 -13.24 0.76
CA LEU A 53 13.40 -14.07 1.31
C LEU A 53 12.04 -13.43 1.01
N GLY A 54 11.08 -14.22 0.51
CA GLY A 54 9.68 -13.81 0.47
C GLY A 54 9.13 -13.63 1.88
N VAL A 55 8.79 -12.38 2.22
CA VAL A 55 8.21 -11.96 3.49
C VAL A 55 6.72 -11.69 3.28
N THR A 56 5.89 -12.28 4.12
CA THR A 56 4.47 -11.95 4.22
C THR A 56 4.29 -10.88 5.28
N ILE A 57 3.59 -9.80 4.93
CA ILE A 57 3.17 -8.74 5.82
C ILE A 57 1.67 -8.91 6.05
N ALA A 58 1.26 -9.05 7.30
CA ALA A 58 -0.15 -9.06 7.70
C ALA A 58 -0.50 -7.70 8.32
N ILE A 59 -1.58 -7.07 7.85
CA ILE A 59 -2.15 -5.85 8.42
C ILE A 59 -3.66 -6.02 8.48
N GLY A 60 -4.21 -6.18 9.69
CA GLY A 60 -5.65 -6.29 9.90
C GLY A 60 -6.02 -7.22 11.05
N VAL A 61 -7.17 -7.90 10.93
CA VAL A 61 -7.73 -8.81 11.93
C VAL A 61 -6.84 -10.02 12.23
N HIS A 62 -6.00 -10.42 11.27
CA HIS A 62 -5.04 -11.51 11.45
C HIS A 62 -3.81 -11.10 12.26
N GLY A 63 -3.63 -9.81 12.52
CA GLY A 63 -2.51 -9.24 13.24
C GLY A 63 -1.74 -8.20 12.43
N ARG A 64 -0.66 -7.71 13.02
CA ARG A 64 0.24 -6.69 12.45
C ARG A 64 1.67 -7.19 12.58
N TYR A 65 2.14 -7.97 11.60
CA TYR A 65 3.45 -8.61 11.65
C TYR A 65 4.04 -8.88 10.26
N SER A 66 5.36 -9.04 10.20
CA SER A 66 6.07 -9.68 9.09
C SER A 66 6.38 -11.14 9.44
N ALA A 67 6.38 -12.04 8.46
CA ALA A 67 6.60 -13.47 8.66
C ALA A 67 7.20 -14.16 7.43
N HIS A 68 7.80 -15.33 7.65
CA HIS A 68 8.13 -16.24 6.57
C HIS A 68 6.96 -17.21 6.38
N ARG A 69 6.33 -17.18 5.21
CA ARG A 69 5.19 -18.06 4.90
C ARG A 69 5.67 -19.42 4.39
N ASP A 70 5.36 -20.45 5.17
CA ASP A 70 5.54 -21.86 4.83
C ASP A 70 4.21 -22.41 4.30
N ARG A 71 4.27 -23.19 3.22
CA ARG A 71 3.06 -23.69 2.54
C ARG A 71 2.20 -24.59 3.45
N ASP A 72 2.83 -25.38 4.30
CA ASP A 72 2.14 -26.39 5.11
C ASP A 72 1.94 -25.91 6.55
N ARG A 73 2.82 -25.04 7.04
CA ARG A 73 2.83 -24.57 8.43
C ARG A 73 2.35 -23.13 8.62
N GLY A 74 2.05 -22.43 7.54
CA GLY A 74 1.61 -21.03 7.57
C GLY A 74 2.72 -20.06 7.97
N ASP A 75 2.35 -18.99 8.67
CA ASP A 75 3.27 -17.88 8.97
C ASP A 75 4.18 -18.19 10.16
N LEU A 76 5.46 -18.42 9.84
CA LEU A 76 6.54 -18.74 10.78
C LEU A 76 7.36 -17.49 11.13
N ARG A 77 8.01 -17.54 12.30
CA ARG A 77 8.99 -16.53 12.75
C ARG A 77 8.46 -15.09 12.71
N ARG A 78 7.21 -14.90 13.15
CA ARG A 78 6.54 -13.60 13.14
C ARG A 78 7.35 -12.53 13.87
N ARG A 79 7.42 -11.34 13.29
CA ARG A 79 7.99 -10.12 13.89
C ARG A 79 6.92 -9.03 13.91
N PRO A 80 6.68 -8.38 15.06
CA PRO A 80 5.65 -7.35 15.13
C PRO A 80 5.99 -6.19 14.20
N LEU A 81 4.98 -5.65 13.51
CA LEU A 81 5.12 -4.36 12.83
C LEU A 81 5.10 -3.24 13.86
N ARG A 82 5.68 -2.12 13.45
CA ARG A 82 5.51 -0.84 14.13
C ARG A 82 4.54 0.01 13.32
N GLN A 83 3.81 0.86 14.02
CA GLN A 83 2.97 1.86 13.40
C GLN A 83 3.79 3.13 13.30
N ALA A 84 3.82 3.75 12.12
CA ALA A 84 4.37 5.09 12.01
C ALA A 84 3.45 6.06 12.75
N GLU A 85 4.05 7.02 13.46
CA GLU A 85 3.30 8.20 13.86
C GLU A 85 2.94 8.98 12.59
N PRO A 86 1.70 9.47 12.43
CA PRO A 86 1.29 10.21 11.23
C PRO A 86 2.20 11.41 10.90
N SER A 87 2.84 12.01 11.89
CA SER A 87 3.81 13.11 11.74
C SER A 87 5.15 12.68 11.15
N ASP A 88 5.47 11.39 11.21
CA ASP A 88 6.73 10.82 10.73
C ASP A 88 6.62 10.35 9.26
N LEU A 89 5.40 10.34 8.71
CA LEU A 89 5.19 10.10 7.29
C LEU A 89 5.73 11.27 6.47
N ASP A 90 6.36 10.98 5.35
CA ASP A 90 6.83 11.97 4.38
C ASP A 90 6.39 11.62 2.95
N GLY A 91 6.69 12.51 2.00
CA GLY A 91 6.49 12.30 0.57
C GLY A 91 5.10 11.76 0.20
N LEU A 92 5.10 10.63 -0.52
CA LEU A 92 3.87 9.97 -0.98
C LEU A 92 3.04 9.43 0.19
N ALA A 93 3.67 8.90 1.24
CA ALA A 93 2.99 8.31 2.38
C ALA A 93 2.18 9.36 3.17
N ALA A 94 2.80 10.52 3.44
CA ALA A 94 2.13 11.65 4.09
C ALA A 94 0.93 12.12 3.26
N TRP A 95 1.13 12.29 1.96
CA TRP A 95 0.09 12.76 1.05
C TRP A 95 -1.07 11.76 0.94
N MET A 96 -0.78 10.45 0.87
CA MET A 96 -1.81 9.40 0.87
C MET A 96 -2.62 9.43 2.17
N HIS A 97 -1.95 9.53 3.31
CA HIS A 97 -2.60 9.60 4.62
C HIS A 97 -3.51 10.83 4.72
N GLU A 98 -3.02 12.02 4.35
CA GLU A 98 -3.81 13.26 4.37
C GLU A 98 -5.01 13.21 3.41
N THR A 99 -4.82 12.68 2.20
CA THR A 99 -5.89 12.55 1.20
C THR A 99 -6.97 11.58 1.68
N ALA A 100 -6.57 10.43 2.23
CA ALA A 100 -7.50 9.47 2.83
C ALA A 100 -8.30 10.09 3.99
N ARG A 101 -7.64 10.87 4.86
CA ARG A 101 -8.32 11.59 5.94
C ARG A 101 -9.29 12.65 5.44
N GLY A 102 -8.90 13.44 4.43
CA GLY A 102 -9.74 14.45 3.82
C GLY A 102 -11.02 13.87 3.21
N LEU A 103 -10.91 12.68 2.63
CA LEU A 103 -12.04 11.93 2.05
C LEU A 103 -12.85 11.12 3.08
N GLY A 104 -12.51 11.19 4.38
CA GLY A 104 -13.23 10.49 5.44
C GLY A 104 -12.88 9.00 5.61
N PHE A 105 -11.84 8.50 4.95
CA PHE A 105 -11.40 7.11 5.05
C PHE A 105 -10.46 6.86 6.23
N ALA A 106 -11.01 6.84 7.44
CA ALA A 106 -10.23 6.65 8.67
C ALA A 106 -9.43 5.34 8.70
N GLN A 107 -10.04 4.22 8.29
CA GLN A 107 -9.38 2.90 8.28
C GLN A 107 -8.24 2.84 7.24
N LEU A 108 -8.43 3.44 6.06
CA LEU A 108 -7.39 3.59 5.05
C LEU A 108 -6.22 4.44 5.56
N ALA A 109 -6.52 5.58 6.18
CA ALA A 109 -5.50 6.45 6.77
C ALA A 109 -4.70 5.71 7.86
N GLU A 110 -5.37 4.96 8.75
CA GLU A 110 -4.67 4.11 9.72
C GLU A 110 -3.84 3.03 9.03
N GLY A 111 -4.37 2.33 8.04
CA GLY A 111 -3.66 1.31 7.27
C GLY A 111 -2.37 1.82 6.62
N ILE A 112 -2.40 3.04 6.09
CA ILE A 112 -1.23 3.72 5.52
C ILE A 112 -0.11 3.87 6.57
N THR A 113 -0.43 4.15 7.83
CA THR A 113 0.60 4.25 8.90
C THR A 113 1.30 2.93 9.21
N TRP A 114 0.64 1.79 8.95
CA TRP A 114 1.26 0.47 9.04
C TRP A 114 2.06 0.12 7.79
N LEU A 115 1.55 0.51 6.63
CA LEU A 115 2.13 0.18 5.33
C LEU A 115 3.41 0.95 5.03
N PHE A 116 3.54 2.18 5.52
CA PHE A 116 4.70 3.02 5.28
C PHE A 116 5.66 3.10 6.47
N ASP A 117 5.51 2.21 7.45
CA ASP A 117 6.55 1.97 8.46
C ASP A 117 7.44 0.77 8.08
N ARG A 118 8.38 0.44 8.95
CA ARG A 118 9.39 -0.58 8.75
C ARG A 118 8.91 -1.97 9.20
N ALA A 119 9.04 -2.94 8.31
CA ALA A 119 9.01 -4.36 8.65
C ALA A 119 10.43 -4.88 8.94
N GLU A 120 10.53 -5.89 9.80
CA GLU A 120 11.77 -6.65 10.03
C GLU A 120 11.72 -7.97 9.24
N CYS A 121 12.80 -8.30 8.53
CA CYS A 121 12.94 -9.59 7.88
C CYS A 121 13.09 -10.71 8.94
N PRO A 122 12.24 -11.76 8.91
CA PRO A 122 12.28 -12.85 9.90
C PRO A 122 13.53 -13.76 9.81
N GLU A 123 14.33 -13.62 8.75
CA GLU A 123 15.56 -14.40 8.54
C GLU A 123 16.81 -13.60 8.89
N CYS A 124 17.00 -12.43 8.28
CA CYS A 124 18.23 -11.66 8.41
C CYS A 124 18.12 -10.42 9.31
N ALA A 125 16.95 -10.16 9.90
CA ALA A 125 16.66 -9.00 10.74
C ALA A 125 16.89 -7.62 10.10
N SER A 126 17.15 -7.55 8.78
CA SER A 126 17.17 -6.28 8.06
C SER A 126 15.77 -5.64 8.11
N THR A 127 15.73 -4.31 8.15
CA THR A 127 14.47 -3.56 8.15
C THR A 127 14.30 -2.80 6.85
N PHE A 128 13.05 -2.70 6.38
CA PHE A 128 12.70 -2.01 5.15
C PHE A 128 11.28 -1.44 5.25
N VAL A 129 11.00 -0.36 4.53
CA VAL A 129 9.65 0.21 4.46
C VAL A 129 8.80 -0.70 3.56
N ILE A 130 7.65 -1.15 4.07
CA ILE A 130 6.83 -2.15 3.36
C ILE A 130 6.33 -1.56 2.03
N GLY A 131 5.79 -0.35 2.08
CA GLY A 131 5.26 0.35 0.91
C GLY A 131 6.31 0.55 -0.18
N ASP A 132 7.51 1.01 0.18
CA ASP A 132 8.59 1.22 -0.80
C ASP A 132 9.00 -0.09 -1.48
N GLN A 133 9.15 -1.17 -0.70
CA GLN A 133 9.50 -2.47 -1.25
C GLN A 133 8.39 -3.04 -2.14
N TYR A 134 7.13 -2.91 -1.70
CA TYR A 134 5.97 -3.33 -2.49
C TYR A 134 5.89 -2.56 -3.81
N ALA A 135 6.10 -1.24 -3.77
CA ALA A 135 6.14 -0.41 -4.97
C ALA A 135 7.29 -0.82 -5.90
N ALA A 136 8.50 -1.01 -5.38
CA ALA A 136 9.65 -1.43 -6.18
C ALA A 136 9.43 -2.77 -6.90
N GLU A 137 8.68 -3.71 -6.30
CA GLU A 137 8.39 -5.02 -6.88
C GLU A 137 7.18 -5.05 -7.82
N ASN A 138 6.25 -4.13 -7.65
CA ASN A 138 4.97 -4.11 -8.38
C ASN A 138 4.84 -2.92 -9.34
N GLU A 139 5.81 -2.00 -9.35
CA GLU A 139 5.84 -0.92 -10.32
C GLU A 139 5.76 -1.51 -11.72
N PRO A 140 4.80 -1.05 -12.55
CA PRO A 140 4.75 -1.45 -13.92
C PRO A 140 6.09 -1.08 -14.55
N HIS A 141 6.97 -2.07 -14.73
CA HIS A 141 8.14 -1.88 -15.55
C HIS A 141 7.60 -1.50 -16.91
N HIS A 142 7.79 -0.22 -17.30
CA HIS A 142 7.57 0.18 -18.68
C HIS A 142 8.45 -0.74 -19.53
N SER A 143 7.84 -1.76 -20.14
CA SER A 143 8.46 -2.42 -21.27
C SER A 143 8.86 -1.33 -22.24
N SER A 144 10.10 -1.36 -22.70
CA SER A 144 10.57 -0.45 -23.74
C SER A 144 9.73 -0.54 -25.03
N ASP A 145 8.89 -1.58 -25.16
CA ASP A 145 8.03 -1.80 -26.32
C ASP A 145 6.73 -0.96 -26.32
N GLY A 146 6.50 -0.11 -25.31
CA GLY A 146 5.31 0.73 -25.25
C GLY A 146 4.00 -0.07 -25.07
N PRO A 147 2.85 0.61 -24.96
CA PRO A 147 1.57 -0.09 -24.87
C PRO A 147 1.33 -0.89 -26.16
N VAL A 148 1.14 -2.21 -26.03
CA VAL A 148 0.64 -3.05 -27.13
C VAL A 148 -0.71 -2.47 -27.56
N PRO A 149 -0.89 -2.02 -28.82
CA PRO A 149 -2.14 -1.44 -29.25
C PRO A 149 -3.27 -2.47 -29.13
N ALA A 150 -4.40 -2.04 -28.55
CA ALA A 150 -5.61 -2.84 -28.46
C ALA A 150 -6.14 -3.10 -29.88
N GLY A 151 -5.83 -4.27 -30.45
CA GLY A 151 -6.34 -4.64 -31.77
C GLY A 151 -5.65 -5.83 -32.45
N GLY A 152 -5.16 -6.81 -31.70
CA GLY A 152 -4.41 -7.94 -32.25
C GLY A 152 -4.99 -9.30 -31.89
N TRP A 153 -6.28 -9.55 -32.15
CA TRP A 153 -6.88 -10.88 -32.39
C TRP A 153 -8.10 -10.73 -33.29
#